data_AF-A0A9P0NSU0-F1
#
_entry.id   AF-A0A9P0NSU0-F1
#
_cell.length_a   1.000
_cell.length_b   1.000
_cell.length_c   1.000
_cell.angle_alpha   90.00
_cell.angle_beta   90.00
_cell.angle_gamma   90.00
#
_symmetry.space_group_name_H-M   'P 1'
#
loop_
_entity.id
_entity.type
_entity.pdbx_description
1 polymer ?
#
loop_
_entity_poly.entity_id
_entity_poly.type
_entity_poly.pdbx_seq_one_letter_code
_entity_poly.pdbx_strand_id
1 'polypeptide(L)'
;MLPGYGPVMQAFLGTLFTWSLTAAGAALVIVIRGSQRKLLDASLGFAAGVMTAASFWSLLNPAIEMATESKIYGENGEYAFLPVAFGFFLGAIFVYGADKLITVLGIHSPNMMLGKVTL
;
A
#
# COMPACT_ATOMS: atom_id res chain seq x y z
N MET A 1 2.83 21.56 -8.76
CA MET A 1 1.74 21.51 -9.75
C MET A 1 2.28 22.04 -11.07
N LEU A 2 2.06 21.34 -12.19
CA LEU A 2 2.52 21.81 -13.50
C LEU A 2 1.68 23.02 -13.93
N PRO A 3 2.28 24.22 -14.08
CA PRO A 3 1.54 25.41 -14.48
C PRO A 3 0.94 25.20 -15.88
N GLY A 4 -0.36 25.50 -16.03
CA GLY A 4 -1.08 25.42 -17.31
C GLY A 4 -1.84 24.11 -17.61
N TYR A 5 -1.74 23.08 -16.76
CA TYR A 5 -2.46 21.82 -16.93
C TYR A 5 -3.58 21.64 -15.88
N GLY A 6 -4.76 21.21 -16.34
CA GLY A 6 -5.90 20.94 -15.46
C GLY A 6 -5.67 19.76 -14.50
N PRO A 7 -6.40 19.68 -13.37
CA PRO A 7 -6.22 18.64 -12.35
C PRO A 7 -6.34 17.21 -12.90
N VAL A 8 -7.25 17.01 -13.86
CA VAL A 8 -7.48 15.71 -14.51
C VAL A 8 -6.27 15.26 -15.34
N MET A 9 -5.65 16.17 -16.08
CA MET A 9 -4.47 15.84 -16.89
C MET A 9 -3.25 15.55 -16.01
N GLN A 10 -3.10 16.27 -14.89
CA GLN A 10 -2.04 16.01 -13.93
C GLN A 10 -2.22 14.65 -13.24
N ALA A 11 -3.44 14.30 -12.84
CA ALA A 11 -3.74 12.99 -12.29
C ALA A 11 -3.45 11.87 -13.31
N PHE A 12 -3.86 12.05 -14.57
CA PHE A 12 -3.61 11.10 -15.65
C PHE A 12 -2.11 10.87 -15.88
N LEU A 13 -1.32 11.95 -16.02
CA LEU A 13 0.13 11.84 -16.16
C LEU A 13 0.79 11.20 -14.93
N GLY A 14 0.30 11.54 -13.73
CA GLY A 14 0.75 10.90 -12.48
C GLY A 14 0.48 9.40 -12.47
N THR A 15 -0.71 8.96 -12.87
CA THR A 15 -1.07 7.54 -12.96
C THR A 15 -0.28 6.78 -14.02
N LEU A 16 -0.05 7.38 -15.20
CA LEU A 16 0.79 6.78 -16.23
C LEU A 16 2.24 6.65 -15.77
N PHE A 17 2.75 7.65 -15.05
CA PHE A 17 4.10 7.61 -14.50
C PHE A 17 4.25 6.49 -13.47
N THR A 18 3.32 6.35 -12.51
CA THR A 18 3.39 5.27 -11.51
C THR A 18 3.30 3.89 -12.14
N TRP A 19 2.40 3.70 -13.12
CA TRP A 19 2.29 2.44 -13.87
C TRP A 19 3.55 2.14 -14.69
N SER A 20 4.18 3.16 -15.29
CA SER A 20 5.41 3.00 -16.05
C SER A 20 6.57 2.52 -15.15
N LEU A 21 6.66 3.02 -13.92
CA LEU A 21 7.64 2.54 -12.94
C LEU A 21 7.37 1.08 -12.55
N THR A 22 6.11 0.69 -12.36
CA THR A 22 5.75 -0.72 -12.11
C THR A 22 6.12 -1.61 -13.28
N ALA A 23 5.81 -1.19 -14.52
CA ALA A 23 6.17 -1.92 -15.73
C ALA A 23 7.69 -2.05 -15.89
N ALA A 24 8.44 -0.97 -15.63
CA ALA A 24 9.90 -0.98 -15.65
C ALA A 24 10.49 -1.94 -14.60
N GLY A 25 9.94 -1.96 -13.38
CA GLY A 25 10.33 -2.91 -12.34
C GLY A 25 10.05 -4.36 -12.73
N ALA A 26 8.89 -4.64 -13.33
CA ALA A 26 8.55 -5.97 -13.83
C ALA A 26 9.44 -6.42 -15.00
N ALA A 27 9.83 -5.50 -15.89
CA ALA A 27 10.71 -5.80 -17.02
C ALA A 27 12.10 -6.31 -16.57
N LEU A 28 12.56 -5.94 -15.37
CA LEU A 28 13.83 -6.43 -14.81
C LEU A 28 13.83 -7.96 -14.62
N VAL A 29 12.67 -8.60 -14.46
CA VAL A 29 12.55 -10.07 -14.34
C VAL A 29 13.02 -10.79 -15.62
N ILE A 30 12.99 -10.15 -16.78
CA ILE A 30 13.48 -10.72 -18.05
C ILE A 30 15.01 -10.89 -18.01
N VAL A 31 15.71 -10.00 -17.30
CA VAL A 31 17.17 -10.00 -17.16
C VAL A 31 17.61 -10.77 -15.90
N ILE A 32 16.89 -10.59 -14.79
CA ILE A 32 17.19 -11.22 -13.50
C ILE A 32 16.53 -12.60 -13.43
N ARG A 33 17.32 -13.66 -13.66
CA ARG A 33 16.83 -15.03 -13.51
C ARG A 33 16.51 -15.33 -12.05
N GLY A 34 15.35 -15.94 -11.78
CA GLY A 34 14.76 -16.20 -10.45
C GLY A 34 15.55 -17.11 -9.50
N SER A 35 16.84 -17.34 -9.73
CA SER A 35 17.72 -18.14 -8.87
C SER A 35 18.26 -17.37 -7.66
N GLN A 36 18.15 -16.03 -7.65
CA GLN A 36 18.77 -15.18 -6.62
C GLN A 36 17.78 -14.81 -5.50
N ARG A 37 17.45 -15.78 -4.63
CA ARG A 37 16.53 -15.56 -3.48
C ARG A 37 16.91 -14.36 -2.60
N LYS A 38 18.21 -14.17 -2.35
CA LYS A 38 18.72 -13.02 -1.56
C LYS A 38 18.32 -11.66 -2.16
N LEU A 39 18.33 -11.54 -3.48
CA LEU A 39 17.96 -10.30 -4.17
C LEU A 39 16.44 -10.05 -4.08
N LEU A 40 15.65 -11.12 -4.21
CA LEU A 40 14.20 -11.05 -4.01
C LEU A 40 13.85 -10.61 -2.58
N ASP A 41 14.45 -11.26 -1.58
CA ASP A 41 14.22 -10.92 -0.16
C ASP A 41 14.64 -9.48 0.15
N ALA A 42 15.77 -9.02 -0.40
CA ALA A 42 16.21 -7.64 -0.28
C ALA A 42 15.23 -6.65 -0.93
N SER A 43 14.68 -6.97 -2.11
CA SER A 43 13.69 -6.11 -2.78
C SER A 43 12.36 -6.04 -2.05
N LEU A 44 11.88 -7.17 -1.49
CA LEU A 44 10.67 -7.23 -0.66
C LEU A 44 10.86 -6.44 0.64
N GLY A 45 12.01 -6.59 1.29
CA GLY A 45 12.37 -5.81 2.47
C GLY A 45 12.46 -4.31 2.18
N PHE A 46 13.05 -3.92 1.05
CA PHE A 46 13.10 -2.52 0.62
C PHE A 46 11.70 -1.94 0.38
N ALA A 47 10.85 -2.66 -0.34
CA ALA A 47 9.47 -2.24 -0.57
C ALA A 47 8.69 -2.11 0.74
N ALA A 48 8.81 -3.07 1.66
CA ALA A 48 8.19 -3.00 2.98
C ALA A 48 8.71 -1.79 3.78
N GLY A 49 10.01 -1.50 3.73
CA GLY A 49 10.62 -0.35 4.39
C GLY A 49 10.11 0.99 3.85
N VAL A 50 10.09 1.18 2.53
CA VAL A 50 9.60 2.41 1.90
C VAL A 50 8.12 2.66 2.24
N MET A 51 7.28 1.61 2.19
CA MET A 51 5.85 1.75 2.46
C MET A 51 5.56 2.05 3.93
N THR A 52 6.30 1.46 4.86
CA THR A 52 6.14 1.75 6.30
C THR A 52 6.59 3.17 6.65
N ALA A 53 7.71 3.63 6.07
CA ALA A 53 8.15 5.01 6.23
C ALA A 53 7.14 6.01 5.65
N ALA A 54 6.73 5.83 4.39
CA ALA A 54 5.72 6.71 3.78
C ALA A 54 4.45 6.79 4.63
N SER A 55 4.01 5.67 5.21
CA SER A 55 2.84 5.63 6.09
C SER A 55 3.02 6.48 7.36
N PHE A 56 4.20 6.50 7.98
CA PHE A 56 4.42 7.32 9.17
C PHE A 56 4.56 8.81 8.84
N TRP A 57 5.49 9.16 7.94
CA TRP A 57 5.83 10.56 7.65
C TRP A 57 4.79 11.27 6.79
N SER A 58 4.20 10.57 5.80
CA SER A 58 3.25 11.20 4.85
C SER A 58 1.79 11.04 5.24
N LEU A 59 1.44 10.10 6.11
CA LEU A 59 0.05 9.87 6.53
C LEU A 59 -0.14 10.09 8.04
N LEU A 60 0.60 9.37 8.89
CA LEU A 60 0.34 9.38 10.34
C LEU A 60 0.67 10.73 10.99
N ASN A 61 1.85 11.29 10.70
CA ASN A 61 2.25 12.61 11.22
C ASN A 61 1.25 13.72 10.85
N PRO A 62 0.93 13.95 9.56
CA PRO A 62 -0.06 14.97 9.20
C PRO A 62 -1.46 14.64 9.74
N ALA A 63 -1.84 13.36 9.88
CA ALA A 63 -3.12 13.00 10.50
C ALA A 63 -3.19 13.40 11.98
N ILE A 64 -2.09 13.28 12.74
CA ILE A 64 -2.01 13.72 14.14
C ILE A 64 -2.11 15.24 14.23
N GLU A 65 -1.41 15.97 13.35
CA GLU A 65 -1.49 17.44 13.27
C GLU A 65 -2.92 17.90 12.98
N MET A 66 -3.58 17.32 11.97
CA MET A 66 -4.98 17.61 11.64
C MET A 66 -5.95 17.28 12.79
N ALA A 67 -5.73 16.18 13.50
CA ALA A 67 -6.54 15.81 14.65
C ALA A 67 -6.35 16.79 15.84
N THR A 68 -5.13 17.28 16.04
CA THR A 68 -4.79 18.29 17.06
C THR A 68 -5.46 19.63 16.77
N GLU A 69 -5.45 20.08 15.51
CA GLU A 69 -6.08 21.34 15.09
C GLU A 69 -7.62 21.31 15.19
N SER A 70 -8.23 20.12 15.04
CA SER A 70 -9.69 19.99 15.08
C SER A 70 -10.31 20.35 16.44
N LYS A 71 -9.54 20.36 17.54
CA LYS A 71 -9.98 20.65 18.93
C LYS A 71 -11.17 19.82 19.46
N ILE A 72 -11.63 18.82 18.71
CA ILE A 72 -12.75 17.94 19.10
C ILE A 72 -12.35 16.97 20.23
N TYR A 73 -11.05 16.71 20.38
CA TYR A 73 -10.49 15.72 21.32
C TYR A 73 -9.55 16.37 22.38
N GLY A 74 -9.99 17.50 22.96
CA GLY A 74 -9.35 18.23 24.07
C GLY A 74 -8.90 19.65 23.69
N GLU A 75 -9.02 20.62 24.61
CA GLU A 75 -8.64 22.04 24.38
C GLU A 75 -7.17 22.24 23.94
N ASN A 76 -6.28 21.30 24.32
CA ASN A 76 -4.86 21.29 23.98
C ASN A 76 -4.42 20.09 23.11
N GLY A 77 -5.37 19.32 22.55
CA GLY A 77 -5.05 18.21 21.63
C GLY A 77 -4.40 16.97 22.25
N GLU A 78 -4.49 16.78 23.57
CA GLU A 78 -3.85 15.68 24.31
C GLU A 78 -4.28 14.27 23.86
N TYR A 79 -5.49 14.13 23.31
CA TYR A 79 -6.02 12.86 22.81
C TYR A 79 -6.02 12.72 21.29
N ALA A 80 -5.31 13.58 20.54
CA ALA A 80 -5.26 13.53 19.07
C ALA A 80 -4.68 12.21 18.51
N PHE A 81 -3.86 11.49 19.29
CA PHE A 81 -3.34 10.19 18.88
C PHE A 81 -4.42 9.10 18.85
N LEU A 82 -5.48 9.22 19.67
CA LEU A 82 -6.51 8.20 19.84
C LEU A 82 -7.32 7.95 18.55
N PRO A 83 -7.90 8.96 17.87
CA PRO A 83 -8.63 8.75 16.63
C PRO A 83 -7.73 8.27 15.49
N VAL A 84 -6.49 8.75 15.42
CA VAL A 84 -5.52 8.33 14.39
C VAL A 84 -5.12 6.87 14.58
N ALA A 85 -4.81 6.46 15.81
CA ALA A 85 -4.49 5.08 16.14
C ALA A 85 -5.69 4.14 15.88
N PHE A 86 -6.91 4.58 16.24
CA PHE A 86 -8.12 3.81 15.97
C PHE A 86 -8.36 3.62 14.47
N GLY A 87 -8.22 4.68 13.67
CA GLY A 87 -8.34 4.61 12.21
C GLY A 87 -7.29 3.71 11.57
N PHE A 88 -6.03 3.82 12.01
CA PHE A 88 -4.95 2.95 11.54
C PHE A 88 -5.20 1.48 11.89
N PHE A 89 -5.63 1.20 13.14
CA PHE A 89 -5.94 -0.15 13.60
C PHE A 89 -7.14 -0.77 12.86
N LEU A 90 -8.19 0.01 12.63
CA LEU A 90 -9.33 -0.42 11.83
C LEU A 90 -8.93 -0.76 10.39
N GLY A 91 -8.04 0.04 9.78
CA GLY A 91 -7.45 -0.25 8.48
C GLY A 91 -6.63 -1.56 8.48
N ALA A 92 -5.84 -1.79 9.53
CA ALA A 92 -5.09 -3.04 9.67
C ALA A 92 -6.01 -4.27 9.79
N ILE A 93 -7.08 -4.19 10.57
CA ILE A 93 -8.11 -5.24 10.66
C ILE A 93 -8.77 -5.46 9.30
N PHE A 94 -9.07 -4.40 8.56
CA PHE A 94 -9.66 -4.51 7.22
C PHE A 94 -8.76 -5.29 6.26
N VAL A 95 -7.46 -4.96 6.20
CA VAL A 95 -6.50 -5.68 5.35
C VAL A 95 -6.35 -7.14 5.79
N TYR A 96 -6.28 -7.40 7.09
CA TYR A 96 -6.26 -8.77 7.62
C TYR A 96 -7.52 -9.55 7.26
N GLY A 97 -8.70 -8.93 7.35
CA GLY A 97 -9.97 -9.51 6.93
C GLY A 97 -10.00 -9.82 5.43
N ALA A 98 -9.47 -8.94 4.59
CA ALA A 98 -9.33 -9.17 3.16
C ALA A 98 -8.42 -10.37 2.86
N ASP A 99 -7.29 -10.49 3.54
CA ASP A 99 -6.38 -11.64 3.41
C ASP A 99 -7.05 -12.97 3.83
N LYS A 100 -7.81 -12.94 4.93
CA LYS A 100 -8.62 -14.09 5.36
C LYS A 100 -9.71 -14.44 4.36
N LEU A 101 -10.38 -13.45 3.79
CA LEU A 101 -11.42 -13.67 2.78
C LEU A 101 -10.82 -14.33 1.52
N ILE A 102 -9.68 -13.83 1.02
CA ILE A 102 -8.96 -14.42 -0.12
C ILE A 102 -8.57 -15.88 0.18
N THR A 103 -8.09 -16.15 1.38
CA THR A 103 -7.72 -17.51 1.83
C THR A 103 -8.93 -18.44 1.91
N VAL A 104 -10.05 -17.98 2.48
CA VAL A 104 -11.31 -18.75 2.60
C VAL A 104 -11.91 -19.06 1.22
N LEU A 105 -11.78 -18.14 0.27
CA LEU A 105 -12.21 -18.34 -1.12
C LEU A 105 -11.29 -19.30 -1.90
N GLY A 106 -10.18 -19.76 -1.31
CA GLY A 106 -9.29 -20.75 -1.92
C GLY A 106 -8.43 -20.22 -3.07
N ILE A 107 -8.25 -18.91 -3.19
CA ILE A 107 -7.47 -18.26 -4.27
C ILE A 107 -5.96 -18.32 -3.95
N HIS A 108 -5.48 -19.49 -3.51
CA HIS A 108 -4.09 -19.68 -3.10
C HIS A 108 -3.31 -20.61 -4.03
N SER A 109 -3.96 -21.23 -5.03
CA SER A 109 -3.23 -22.07 -5.99
C SER A 109 -3.94 -22.22 -7.34
N PRO A 110 -3.30 -21.85 -8.46
CA PRO A 110 -3.72 -22.24 -9.82
C PRO A 110 -3.90 -23.77 -9.97
N ASN A 111 -3.28 -24.58 -9.12
CA ASN A 111 -3.36 -26.04 -9.17
C ASN A 111 -4.72 -26.61 -8.74
N MET A 112 -5.53 -25.89 -7.94
CA MET A 112 -6.87 -26.35 -7.57
C MET A 112 -7.92 -26.16 -8.67
N MET A 113 -7.72 -25.19 -9.58
CA MET A 113 -8.65 -24.97 -10.71
C MET A 113 -8.47 -26.01 -11.82
N LEU A 114 -7.27 -26.56 -11.98
CA LEU A 114 -6.98 -27.60 -12.98
C LEU A 114 -7.49 -29.00 -12.53
N GLY A 115 -7.47 -29.31 -11.24
CA GLY A 115 -7.88 -30.63 -10.73
C GLY A 115 -9.40 -30.91 -10.78
N LYS A 116 -10.25 -29.88 -10.92
CA LYS A 116 -11.71 -30.03 -11.03
C LYS A 116 -12.22 -30.10 -12.47
N VAL A 117 -11.38 -29.84 -13.47
CA VAL A 117 -11.75 -29.91 -14.91
C VAL A 117 -11.30 -31.23 -15.54
N THR A 118 -10.44 -32.00 -14.87
CA THR A 118 -9.92 -33.30 -15.34
C THR A 118 -10.46 -34.52 -14.58
N LEU A 119 -11.54 -34.38 -13.79
CA LEU A 119 -12.28 -35.50 -13.19
C LEU A 119 -13.76 -35.42 -13.53
#